data_AF-A0A7V6W725-F1
#
_entry.id   AF-A0A7V6W725-F1
#
_cell.length_a   1.000
_cell.length_b   1.000
_cell.length_c   1.000
_cell.angle_alpha   90.00
_cell.angle_beta   90.00
_cell.angle_gamma   90.00
#
_symmetry.space_group_name_H-M   'P 1'
#
loop_
_entity.id
_entity.type
_entity.pdbx_description
1 polymer ?
#
loop_
_entity_poly.entity_id
_entity_poly.type
_entity_poly.pdbx_seq_one_letter_code
_entity_poly.pdbx_strand_id
1 'polypeptide(L)'
;MQNDVAQVPKRQDVPTDLKWDLTTIFADDIQWEQAFEELKEAIPNLQNFEGKMTAGPDALYQGLTAINNIQERLERLYVYAHLSFDVDTGDSHYGALQSRAGALLATFGGVISFVEPELATLSEDTFEHFVETVPELNEYRHYLSEIRRLSSHVLSEKEERLLSLAAPILQNNKNVFGLLNNADFTFPTVEDEAGNKIQLSHGTYGLLMENKNRRVRR
;
A
#
# COMPACT_ATOMS: atom_id res chain seq x y z
N MET A 1 45.47 -19.30 11.65
CA MET A 1 44.45 -18.53 12.39
C MET A 1 43.22 -18.53 11.50
N GLN A 2 42.21 -19.30 11.87
CA GLN A 2 40.93 -19.33 11.16
C GLN A 2 40.27 -17.97 11.43
N ASN A 3 40.02 -17.20 10.37
CA ASN A 3 39.16 -16.03 10.47
C ASN A 3 37.76 -16.55 10.81
N ASP A 4 37.32 -16.36 12.05
CA ASP A 4 35.91 -16.49 12.40
C ASP A 4 35.14 -15.45 11.58
N VAL A 5 34.52 -15.91 10.49
CA VAL A 5 33.62 -15.09 9.70
C VAL A 5 32.43 -14.80 10.60
N ALA A 6 32.30 -13.55 11.03
CA ALA A 6 31.14 -13.09 11.80
C ALA A 6 29.86 -13.46 11.03
N GLN A 7 29.11 -14.42 11.58
CA GLN A 7 27.84 -14.85 11.01
C GLN A 7 26.77 -13.83 11.38
N VAL A 8 25.91 -13.48 10.42
CA VAL A 8 24.72 -12.69 10.71
C VAL A 8 23.82 -13.53 11.63
N PRO A 9 23.40 -13.02 12.81
CA PRO A 9 22.59 -13.79 13.74
C PRO A 9 21.22 -14.09 13.13
N LYS A 10 20.63 -15.26 13.46
CA LYS A 10 19.23 -15.51 13.13
C LYS A 10 18.35 -14.59 13.96
N ARG A 11 17.15 -14.29 13.46
CA ARG A 11 16.24 -13.37 14.16
C ARG A 11 15.97 -13.77 15.62
N GLN A 12 15.75 -15.05 15.86
CA GLN A 12 15.51 -15.58 17.20
C GLN A 12 16.66 -15.29 18.18
N ASP A 13 17.90 -15.19 17.68
CA ASP A 13 19.12 -15.01 18.46
C ASP A 13 19.42 -13.52 18.76
N VAL A 14 18.65 -12.59 18.19
CA VAL A 14 18.79 -11.15 18.46
C VAL A 14 18.30 -10.82 19.88
N PRO A 15 19.02 -10.01 20.68
CA PRO A 15 18.56 -9.54 21.98
C PRO A 15 17.22 -8.80 21.91
N THR A 16 16.34 -9.02 22.89
CA THR A 16 14.97 -8.47 22.90
C THR A 16 14.93 -6.94 22.92
N ASP A 17 15.88 -6.29 23.58
CA ASP A 17 16.05 -4.83 23.60
C ASP A 17 16.38 -4.22 22.23
N LEU A 18 16.80 -5.05 21.27
CA LEU A 18 17.02 -4.69 19.87
C LEU A 18 15.86 -5.12 18.96
N LYS A 19 14.74 -5.58 19.53
CA LYS A 19 13.51 -5.94 18.80
C LYS A 19 12.47 -4.85 19.01
N TRP A 20 11.77 -4.47 17.95
CA TRP A 20 10.52 -3.72 18.09
C TRP A 20 9.47 -4.56 18.82
N ASP A 21 8.64 -3.90 19.64
CA ASP A 21 7.62 -4.52 20.45
C ASP A 21 6.25 -4.48 19.75
N LEU A 22 5.90 -5.58 19.07
CA LEU A 22 4.63 -5.73 18.38
C LEU A 22 3.47 -6.07 19.32
N THR A 23 3.74 -6.35 20.60
CA THR A 23 2.68 -6.63 21.60
C THR A 23 1.79 -5.41 21.85
N THR A 24 2.27 -4.23 21.48
CA THR A 24 1.52 -2.96 21.49
C THR A 24 0.39 -2.92 20.46
N ILE A 25 0.43 -3.75 19.42
CA ILE A 25 -0.61 -3.85 18.39
C ILE A 25 -1.56 -5.00 18.71
N PHE A 26 -1.01 -6.21 18.87
CA PHE A 26 -1.68 -7.43 19.34
C PHE A 26 -0.74 -8.16 20.30
N ALA A 27 -1.26 -8.62 21.44
CA ALA A 27 -0.43 -9.29 22.44
C ALA A 27 0.14 -10.63 21.93
N ASP A 28 -0.62 -11.34 21.09
CA ASP A 28 -0.20 -12.56 20.40
C ASP A 28 -0.99 -12.80 19.09
N ASP A 29 -0.59 -13.85 18.37
CA ASP A 29 -1.24 -14.27 17.11
C ASP A 29 -2.68 -14.76 17.30
N ILE A 30 -3.09 -15.17 18.51
CA ILE A 30 -4.46 -15.59 18.80
C ILE A 30 -5.39 -14.37 18.77
N GLN A 31 -4.98 -13.24 19.37
CA GLN A 31 -5.79 -12.02 19.28
C GLN A 31 -5.81 -11.44 17.86
N TRP A 32 -4.71 -11.60 17.11
CA TRP A 32 -4.70 -11.26 15.70
C TRP A 32 -5.71 -12.11 14.91
N GLU A 33 -5.73 -13.43 15.15
CA GLU A 33 -6.64 -14.37 14.47
C GLU A 33 -8.11 -14.07 14.79
N GLN A 34 -8.41 -13.74 16.05
CA GLN A 34 -9.75 -13.32 16.44
C GLN A 34 -10.18 -12.04 15.70
N ALA A 35 -9.31 -11.02 15.67
CA ALA A 35 -9.60 -9.78 14.96
C ALA A 35 -9.77 -10.00 13.44
N PHE A 36 -9.01 -10.93 12.86
CA PHE A 36 -9.14 -11.32 11.46
C PHE A 36 -10.54 -11.88 11.17
N GLU A 37 -11.02 -12.85 11.95
CA GLU A 37 -12.33 -13.46 11.72
C GLU A 37 -13.47 -12.46 11.98
N GLU A 38 -13.37 -11.62 13.01
CA GLU A 38 -14.35 -10.55 13.26
C GLU A 38 -14.44 -9.56 12.08
N LEU A 39 -13.30 -9.15 11.50
CA LEU A 39 -13.27 -8.23 10.37
C LEU A 39 -13.80 -8.89 9.09
N LYS A 40 -13.45 -10.16 8.87
CA LYS A 40 -13.92 -10.95 7.74
C LYS A 40 -15.45 -11.10 7.74
N GLU A 41 -16.08 -11.20 8.90
CA GLU A 41 -17.53 -11.20 9.02
C GLU A 41 -18.15 -9.81 8.93
N ALA A 42 -17.47 -8.77 9.43
CA ALA A 42 -17.99 -7.41 9.48
C ALA A 42 -17.93 -6.68 8.12
N ILE A 43 -16.85 -6.84 7.36
CA ILE A 43 -16.60 -6.12 6.10
C ILE A 43 -17.76 -6.24 5.10
N PRO A 44 -18.33 -7.44 4.81
CA PRO A 44 -19.45 -7.56 3.87
C PRO A 44 -20.67 -6.71 4.22
N ASN A 45 -20.88 -6.38 5.52
CA ASN A 45 -22.02 -5.58 5.95
C ASN A 45 -21.91 -4.11 5.50
N LEU A 46 -20.73 -3.63 5.11
CA LEU A 46 -20.56 -2.29 4.55
C LEU A 46 -21.26 -2.11 3.21
N GLN A 47 -21.49 -3.19 2.46
CA GLN A 47 -22.29 -3.15 1.23
C GLN A 47 -23.71 -2.63 1.47
N ASN A 48 -24.23 -2.75 2.71
CA ASN A 48 -25.56 -2.25 3.04
C ASN A 48 -25.70 -0.73 2.94
N PHE A 49 -24.59 0.02 2.85
CA PHE A 49 -24.59 1.47 2.66
C PHE A 49 -24.59 1.88 1.18
N GLU A 50 -24.39 0.95 0.24
CA GLU A 50 -24.41 1.25 -1.19
C GLU A 50 -25.74 1.86 -1.63
N GLY A 51 -25.67 3.01 -2.29
CA GLY A 51 -26.84 3.77 -2.76
C GLY A 51 -27.62 4.50 -1.66
N LYS A 52 -27.07 4.57 -0.43
CA LYS A 52 -27.71 5.23 0.72
C LYS A 52 -26.88 6.38 1.30
N MET A 53 -25.60 6.50 0.92
CA MET A 53 -24.69 7.53 1.44
C MET A 53 -25.18 8.94 1.11
N THR A 54 -25.92 9.07 0.01
CA THR A 54 -26.46 10.35 -0.49
C THR A 54 -27.90 10.65 -0.04
N ALA A 55 -28.52 9.77 0.74
CA ALA A 55 -29.91 9.93 1.17
C ALA A 55 -30.12 11.08 2.18
N GLY A 56 -29.06 11.53 2.84
CA GLY A 56 -29.08 12.61 3.81
C GLY A 56 -27.79 12.68 4.64
N PRO A 57 -27.59 13.75 5.42
CA PRO A 57 -26.36 13.95 6.19
C PRO A 57 -26.14 12.87 7.27
N ASP A 58 -27.19 12.41 7.93
CA ASP A 58 -27.09 11.32 8.91
C ASP A 58 -26.67 10.00 8.27
N ALA A 59 -27.17 9.71 7.07
CA ALA A 59 -26.83 8.49 6.34
C ALA A 59 -25.36 8.51 5.89
N LEU A 60 -24.88 9.67 5.43
CA LEU A 60 -23.47 9.91 5.13
C LEU A 60 -22.59 9.68 6.37
N TYR A 61 -22.94 10.30 7.49
CA TYR A 61 -22.17 10.19 8.73
C TYR A 61 -22.11 8.75 9.24
N GLN A 62 -23.24 8.04 9.24
CA GLN A 62 -23.30 6.63 9.66
C GLN A 62 -22.43 5.74 8.77
N GLY A 63 -22.49 5.93 7.45
CA GLY A 63 -21.69 5.17 6.50
C GLY A 63 -20.19 5.40 6.66
N LEU A 64 -19.76 6.67 6.72
CA LEU A 64 -18.35 7.03 6.92
C LEU A 64 -17.82 6.52 8.26
N THR A 65 -18.63 6.62 9.33
CA THR A 65 -18.26 6.12 10.65
C THR A 65 -18.08 4.59 10.64
N ALA A 66 -19.00 3.85 10.00
CA ALA A 66 -18.90 2.40 9.89
C ALA A 66 -17.65 1.97 9.10
N ILE A 67 -17.38 2.64 7.97
CA ILE A 67 -16.21 2.38 7.13
C ILE A 67 -14.93 2.67 7.90
N ASN A 68 -14.82 3.83 8.54
CA ASN A 68 -13.62 4.24 9.28
C ASN A 68 -13.31 3.29 10.45
N ASN A 69 -14.33 2.86 11.19
CA ASN A 69 -14.17 1.89 12.28
C ASN A 69 -13.59 0.53 11.80
N ILE A 70 -14.03 0.08 10.62
CA ILE A 70 -13.49 -1.16 10.03
C ILE A 70 -12.08 -0.91 9.50
N GLN A 71 -11.84 0.22 8.84
CA GLN A 71 -10.54 0.58 8.29
C GLN A 71 -9.46 0.64 9.37
N GLU A 72 -9.71 1.31 10.50
CA GLU A 72 -8.74 1.43 11.60
C GLU A 72 -8.31 0.04 12.13
N ARG A 73 -9.28 -0.85 12.37
CA ARG A 73 -9.03 -2.20 12.85
C ARG A 73 -8.27 -3.04 11.81
N LEU A 74 -8.62 -2.88 10.54
CA LEU A 74 -7.98 -3.59 9.42
C LEU A 74 -6.54 -3.12 9.18
N GLU A 75 -6.27 -1.82 9.32
CA GLU A 75 -4.91 -1.27 9.27
C GLU A 75 -4.04 -1.85 10.38
N ARG A 76 -4.55 -1.92 11.63
CA ARG A 76 -3.82 -2.56 12.74
C ARG A 76 -3.53 -4.03 12.46
N LEU A 77 -4.51 -4.77 11.94
CA LEU A 77 -4.36 -6.17 11.52
C LEU A 77 -3.24 -6.34 10.48
N TYR A 78 -3.23 -5.48 9.46
CA TYR A 78 -2.24 -5.50 8.40
C TYR A 78 -0.84 -5.13 8.90
N VAL A 79 -0.71 -4.05 9.67
CA VAL A 79 0.58 -3.56 10.17
C VAL A 79 1.25 -4.60 11.06
N TYR A 80 0.51 -5.28 11.94
CA TYR A 80 1.07 -6.37 12.75
C TYR A 80 1.66 -7.48 11.88
N ALA A 81 0.91 -7.97 10.90
CA ALA A 81 1.32 -9.07 10.05
C ALA A 81 2.51 -8.68 9.13
N HIS A 82 2.46 -7.46 8.58
CA HIS A 82 3.54 -6.92 7.75
C HIS A 82 4.83 -6.75 8.54
N LEU A 83 4.78 -6.08 9.70
CA LEU A 83 5.97 -5.87 10.52
C LEU A 83 6.52 -7.19 11.04
N SER A 84 5.66 -8.14 11.43
CA SER A 84 6.08 -9.48 11.88
C SER A 84 6.82 -10.25 10.77
N PHE A 85 6.38 -10.11 9.52
CA PHE A 85 7.06 -10.75 8.39
C PHE A 85 8.37 -10.05 8.00
N ASP A 86 8.42 -8.73 8.04
CA ASP A 86 9.64 -7.96 7.73
C ASP A 86 10.80 -8.28 8.69
N VAL A 87 10.48 -8.78 9.87
CA VAL A 87 11.47 -9.24 10.85
C VAL A 87 12.30 -10.43 10.34
N ASP A 88 11.65 -11.36 9.64
CA ASP A 88 12.27 -12.52 9.00
C ASP A 88 11.39 -12.98 7.84
N THR A 89 11.69 -12.50 6.63
CA THR A 89 10.89 -12.82 5.44
C THR A 89 11.00 -14.29 5.01
N GLY A 90 11.85 -15.08 5.66
CA GLY A 90 11.91 -16.53 5.49
C GLY A 90 10.87 -17.29 6.33
N ASP A 91 10.18 -16.61 7.26
CA ASP A 91 9.16 -17.21 8.12
C ASP A 91 7.82 -17.36 7.36
N SER A 92 7.47 -18.62 7.06
CA SER A 92 6.25 -18.95 6.33
C SER A 92 4.97 -18.70 7.13
N HIS A 93 5.03 -18.69 8.46
CA HIS A 93 3.88 -18.40 9.31
C HIS A 93 3.48 -16.92 9.18
N TYR A 94 4.42 -16.00 9.37
CA TYR A 94 4.15 -14.57 9.22
C TYR A 94 3.91 -14.17 7.76
N GLY A 95 4.52 -14.86 6.79
CA GLY A 95 4.18 -14.71 5.37
C GLY A 95 2.72 -15.05 5.08
N ALA A 96 2.18 -16.10 5.71
CA ALA A 96 0.76 -16.44 5.59
C ALA A 96 -0.16 -15.40 6.23
N LEU A 97 0.19 -14.86 7.41
CA LEU A 97 -0.59 -13.80 8.05
C LEU A 97 -0.63 -12.53 7.19
N GLN A 98 0.53 -12.11 6.65
CA GLN A 98 0.61 -10.95 5.78
C GLN A 98 -0.24 -11.12 4.52
N SER A 99 -0.16 -12.31 3.89
CA SER A 99 -0.98 -12.62 2.71
C SER A 99 -2.48 -12.56 3.01
N ARG A 100 -2.90 -13.07 4.18
CA ARG A 100 -4.31 -13.06 4.61
C ARG A 100 -4.80 -11.65 4.90
N ALA A 101 -4.04 -10.84 5.63
CA ALA A 101 -4.38 -9.44 5.88
C ALA A 101 -4.45 -8.65 4.57
N GLY A 102 -3.51 -8.85 3.65
CA GLY A 102 -3.51 -8.21 2.33
C GLY A 102 -4.75 -8.58 1.50
N ALA A 103 -5.17 -9.85 1.53
CA ALA A 103 -6.40 -10.29 0.85
C ALA A 103 -7.66 -9.64 1.45
N LEU A 104 -7.69 -9.50 2.78
CA LEU A 104 -8.81 -8.86 3.48
C LEU A 104 -8.86 -7.35 3.19
N LEU A 105 -7.71 -6.67 3.11
CA LEU A 105 -7.59 -5.28 2.68
C LEU A 105 -8.12 -5.06 1.26
N ALA A 106 -7.77 -5.96 0.33
CA ALA A 106 -8.28 -5.91 -1.04
C ALA A 106 -9.80 -6.12 -1.09
N THR A 107 -10.35 -7.02 -0.26
CA THR A 107 -11.79 -7.26 -0.16
C THR A 107 -12.52 -6.03 0.39
N PHE A 108 -12.00 -5.42 1.47
CA PHE A 108 -12.52 -4.18 2.02
C PHE A 108 -12.57 -3.06 0.96
N GLY A 109 -11.47 -2.82 0.26
CA GLY A 109 -11.41 -1.81 -0.81
C GLY A 109 -12.43 -2.07 -1.94
N GLY A 110 -12.68 -3.34 -2.28
CA GLY A 110 -13.73 -3.70 -3.22
C GLY A 110 -15.13 -3.38 -2.71
N VAL A 111 -15.43 -3.75 -1.46
CA VAL A 111 -16.74 -3.51 -0.83
C VAL A 111 -17.06 -2.02 -0.72
N ILE A 112 -16.09 -1.17 -0.37
CA ILE A 112 -16.33 0.28 -0.21
C ILE A 112 -16.14 1.08 -1.51
N SER A 113 -15.89 0.42 -2.65
CA SER A 113 -15.57 1.10 -3.91
C SER A 113 -16.71 1.97 -4.46
N PHE A 114 -17.94 1.79 -3.97
CA PHE A 114 -19.10 2.61 -4.32
C PHE A 114 -19.07 4.01 -3.69
N VAL A 115 -18.32 4.23 -2.60
CA VAL A 115 -18.40 5.44 -1.77
C VAL A 115 -18.02 6.69 -2.55
N GLU A 116 -16.83 6.71 -3.16
CA GLU A 116 -16.37 7.90 -3.91
C GLU A 116 -17.26 8.20 -5.12
N PRO A 117 -17.63 7.22 -5.98
CA PRO A 117 -18.57 7.45 -7.08
C PRO A 117 -19.92 7.98 -6.61
N GLU A 118 -20.48 7.45 -5.52
CA GLU A 118 -21.77 7.89 -5.01
C GLU A 118 -21.70 9.34 -4.53
N LEU A 119 -20.67 9.71 -3.76
CA LEU A 119 -20.48 11.06 -3.25
C LEU A 119 -20.13 12.08 -4.34
N ALA A 120 -19.47 11.64 -5.42
CA ALA A 120 -19.19 12.48 -6.58
C ALA A 120 -20.48 12.96 -7.29
N THR A 121 -21.61 12.26 -7.13
CA THR A 121 -22.90 12.65 -7.72
C THR A 121 -23.59 13.83 -7.04
N LEU A 122 -23.21 14.15 -5.79
CA LEU A 122 -23.80 15.26 -5.05
C LEU A 122 -23.45 16.62 -5.70
N SER A 123 -24.41 17.54 -5.71
CA SER A 123 -24.13 18.94 -6.02
C SER A 123 -23.36 19.60 -4.88
N GLU A 124 -22.62 20.67 -5.19
CA GLU A 124 -21.88 21.46 -4.20
C GLU A 124 -22.80 21.93 -3.05
N ASP A 125 -23.96 22.48 -3.40
CA ASP A 125 -24.94 22.96 -2.42
C ASP A 125 -25.46 21.84 -1.50
N THR A 126 -25.69 20.64 -2.04
CA THR A 126 -26.17 19.50 -1.24
C THR A 126 -25.07 19.01 -0.30
N PHE A 127 -23.84 18.99 -0.79
CA PHE A 127 -22.69 18.54 -0.04
C PHE A 127 -22.38 19.48 1.14
N GLU A 128 -22.32 20.79 0.90
CA GLU A 128 -22.11 21.76 1.98
C GLU A 128 -23.27 21.72 2.98
N HIS A 129 -24.52 21.61 2.49
CA HIS A 129 -25.67 21.43 3.36
C HIS A 129 -25.52 20.20 4.28
N PHE A 130 -24.96 19.09 3.78
CA PHE A 130 -24.78 17.90 4.60
C PHE A 130 -23.78 18.17 5.73
N VAL A 131 -22.63 18.75 5.41
CA VAL A 131 -21.55 19.04 6.37
C VAL A 131 -21.98 20.11 7.40
N GLU A 132 -22.82 21.06 7.01
CA GLU A 132 -23.39 22.06 7.92
C GLU A 132 -24.45 21.47 8.86
N THR A 133 -25.22 20.48 8.40
CA THR A 133 -26.34 19.91 9.15
C THR A 133 -25.89 18.95 10.24
N VAL A 134 -24.84 18.16 10.00
CA VAL A 134 -24.26 17.22 10.98
C VAL A 134 -22.84 17.68 11.33
N PRO A 135 -22.64 18.36 12.48
CA PRO A 135 -21.34 18.91 12.86
C PRO A 135 -20.20 17.89 12.91
N GLU A 136 -20.50 16.63 13.22
CA GLU A 136 -19.55 15.52 13.27
C GLU A 136 -18.94 15.19 11.90
N LEU A 137 -19.61 15.54 10.79
CA LEU A 137 -19.04 15.43 9.46
C LEU A 137 -17.83 16.34 9.24
N ASN A 138 -17.60 17.33 10.11
CA ASN A 138 -16.39 18.14 10.06
C ASN A 138 -15.11 17.32 10.28
N GLU A 139 -15.17 16.21 11.02
CA GLU A 139 -14.02 15.30 11.17
C GLU A 139 -13.61 14.69 9.82
N TYR A 140 -14.57 14.52 8.91
CA TYR A 140 -14.37 13.99 7.57
C TYR A 140 -14.19 15.08 6.51
N ARG A 141 -14.19 16.37 6.88
CA ARG A 141 -14.20 17.49 5.93
C ARG A 141 -13.06 17.42 4.91
N HIS A 142 -11.86 17.06 5.35
CA HIS A 142 -10.71 16.95 4.44
C HIS A 142 -10.93 15.83 3.40
N TYR A 143 -11.29 14.63 3.85
CA TYR A 143 -11.58 13.49 2.97
C TYR A 143 -12.68 13.83 1.96
N LEU A 144 -13.79 14.38 2.47
CA LEU A 144 -14.93 14.80 1.67
C LEU A 144 -14.52 15.89 0.66
N SER A 145 -13.69 16.86 1.05
CA SER A 145 -13.20 17.91 0.14
C SER A 145 -12.30 17.37 -0.98
N GLU A 146 -11.51 16.32 -0.72
CA GLU A 146 -10.70 15.67 -1.75
C GLU A 146 -11.56 14.92 -2.76
N ILE A 147 -12.60 14.22 -2.31
CA ILE A 147 -13.60 13.62 -3.21
C ILE A 147 -14.22 14.71 -4.10
N ARG A 148 -14.58 15.86 -3.52
CA ARG A 148 -15.11 17.00 -4.29
C ARG A 148 -14.10 17.51 -5.31
N ARG A 149 -12.84 17.71 -4.91
CA ARG A 149 -11.78 18.13 -5.83
C ARG A 149 -11.67 17.17 -7.02
N LEU A 150 -11.72 15.86 -6.76
CA LEU A 150 -11.63 14.82 -7.79
C LEU A 150 -12.90 14.68 -8.64
N SER A 151 -14.09 14.97 -8.10
CA SER A 151 -15.34 14.92 -8.86
C SER A 151 -15.34 15.88 -10.06
N SER A 152 -14.60 17.00 -9.97
CA SER A 152 -14.39 17.93 -11.09
C SER A 152 -13.53 17.35 -12.24
N HIS A 153 -12.91 16.19 -11.99
CA HIS A 153 -12.06 15.46 -12.93
C HIS A 153 -12.70 14.13 -13.39
N VAL A 154 -13.91 13.81 -12.94
CA VAL A 154 -14.68 12.66 -13.44
C VAL A 154 -15.38 13.07 -14.73
N LEU A 155 -15.07 12.38 -15.83
CA LEU A 155 -15.66 12.64 -17.13
C LEU A 155 -17.00 11.92 -17.29
N SER A 156 -17.66 12.11 -18.43
CA SER A 156 -18.84 11.30 -18.75
C SER A 156 -18.47 9.81 -18.86
N GLU A 157 -19.44 8.91 -18.62
CA GLU A 157 -19.25 7.46 -18.71
C GLU A 157 -18.58 7.02 -20.02
N LYS A 158 -18.91 7.68 -21.14
CA LYS A 158 -18.32 7.41 -22.46
C LYS A 158 -16.85 7.79 -22.53
N GLU A 159 -16.47 8.90 -21.92
CA GLU A 159 -15.10 9.41 -21.90
C GLU A 159 -14.22 8.59 -20.93
N GLU A 160 -14.74 8.25 -19.74
CA GLU A 160 -14.07 7.34 -18.80
C GLU A 160 -13.83 5.96 -19.43
N ARG A 161 -14.82 5.42 -20.15
CA ARG A 161 -14.67 4.17 -20.90
C ARG A 161 -13.61 4.29 -21.99
N LEU A 162 -13.54 5.40 -22.70
CA LEU A 162 -12.52 5.63 -23.74
C LEU A 162 -11.11 5.67 -23.12
N LEU A 163 -10.93 6.37 -21.99
CA LEU A 163 -9.67 6.43 -21.26
C LEU A 163 -9.24 5.05 -20.76
N SER A 164 -10.16 4.28 -20.19
CA SER A 164 -9.91 2.92 -19.71
C SER A 164 -9.44 1.99 -20.85
N LEU A 165 -10.08 2.08 -22.03
CA LEU A 165 -9.66 1.32 -23.22
C LEU A 165 -8.28 1.76 -23.76
N ALA A 166 -7.91 3.03 -23.58
CA ALA A 166 -6.61 3.55 -24.02
C ALA A 166 -5.46 3.21 -23.04
N ALA A 167 -5.76 2.90 -21.77
CA ALA A 167 -4.76 2.72 -20.73
C ALA A 167 -3.65 1.69 -21.05
N PRO A 168 -3.93 0.50 -21.62
CA PRO A 168 -2.89 -0.46 -21.97
C PRO A 168 -1.88 0.09 -22.99
N ILE A 169 -2.36 0.88 -23.96
CA ILE A 169 -1.51 1.50 -24.99
C ILE A 169 -0.61 2.56 -24.34
N LEU A 170 -1.18 3.40 -23.46
CA LEU A 170 -0.46 4.46 -22.76
C LEU A 170 0.62 3.90 -21.80
N GLN A 171 0.35 2.77 -21.15
CA GLN A 171 1.29 2.11 -20.22
C GLN A 171 2.39 1.31 -20.93
N ASN A 172 2.19 0.90 -22.19
CA ASN A 172 3.13 0.03 -22.89
C ASN A 172 4.54 0.62 -23.02
N ASN A 173 4.65 1.94 -23.18
CA ASN A 173 5.95 2.62 -23.29
C ASN A 173 6.85 2.39 -22.06
N LYS A 174 6.26 2.37 -20.86
CA LYS A 174 6.98 2.09 -19.61
C LYS A 174 7.50 0.65 -19.58
N ASN A 175 6.69 -0.30 -20.07
CA ASN A 175 7.08 -1.71 -20.14
C ASN A 175 8.22 -1.93 -21.13
N VAL A 176 8.12 -1.33 -22.33
CA VAL A 176 9.18 -1.40 -23.35
C VAL A 176 10.48 -0.79 -22.83
N PHE A 177 10.42 0.38 -22.19
CA PHE A 177 11.59 0.97 -21.53
C PHE A 177 12.17 0.05 -20.46
N GLY A 178 11.34 -0.54 -19.60
CA GLY A 178 11.77 -1.46 -18.55
C GLY A 178 12.47 -2.71 -19.10
N LEU A 179 11.92 -3.32 -20.15
CA LEU A 179 12.54 -4.46 -20.86
C LEU A 179 13.89 -4.07 -21.47
N LEU A 180 13.91 -3.00 -22.26
CA LEU A 180 15.13 -2.54 -22.91
C LEU A 180 16.23 -2.21 -21.88
N ASN A 181 15.88 -1.44 -20.86
CA ASN A 181 16.84 -0.94 -19.89
C ASN A 181 17.37 -2.05 -18.97
N ASN A 182 16.53 -2.98 -18.55
CA ASN A 182 16.88 -3.93 -17.47
C ASN A 182 17.23 -5.33 -17.98
N ALA A 183 16.76 -5.73 -19.18
CA ALA A 183 16.96 -7.08 -19.71
C ALA A 183 17.83 -7.11 -20.97
N ASP A 184 17.62 -6.17 -21.90
CA ASP A 184 18.25 -6.26 -23.22
C ASP A 184 19.60 -5.51 -23.33
N PHE A 185 19.85 -4.51 -22.49
CA PHE A 185 21.15 -3.85 -22.47
C PHE A 185 22.25 -4.78 -21.93
N THR A 186 23.21 -5.05 -22.80
CA THR A 186 24.49 -5.64 -22.41
C THR A 186 25.50 -4.51 -22.23
N PHE A 187 25.97 -4.33 -21.00
CA PHE A 187 26.97 -3.32 -20.71
C PHE A 187 28.38 -3.86 -20.99
N PRO A 188 29.39 -3.01 -21.20
CA PRO A 188 30.76 -3.47 -21.37
C PRO A 188 31.42 -3.84 -20.03
N THR A 189 32.55 -4.52 -20.11
CA THR A 189 33.42 -4.80 -18.95
C THR A 189 34.41 -3.66 -18.73
N VAL A 190 34.68 -3.30 -17.48
CA VAL A 190 35.67 -2.28 -17.09
C VAL A 190 36.73 -2.86 -16.15
N GLU A 191 37.87 -2.18 -15.98
CA GLU A 191 38.94 -2.59 -15.07
C GLU A 191 38.89 -1.81 -13.76
N ASP A 192 38.80 -2.52 -12.63
CA ASP A 192 38.82 -1.96 -11.28
C ASP A 192 40.22 -1.44 -10.86
N GLU A 193 40.36 -0.93 -9.63
CA GLU A 193 41.64 -0.41 -9.11
C GLU A 193 42.79 -1.44 -9.13
N ALA A 194 42.48 -2.72 -9.00
CA ALA A 194 43.42 -3.82 -8.98
C ALA A 194 43.66 -4.44 -10.37
N GLY A 195 43.02 -3.92 -11.42
CA GLY A 195 43.11 -4.42 -12.79
C GLY A 195 42.21 -5.63 -13.07
N ASN A 196 41.28 -5.97 -12.17
CA ASN A 196 40.32 -7.04 -12.42
C ASN A 196 39.20 -6.53 -13.34
N LYS A 197 38.74 -7.42 -14.22
CA LYS A 197 37.63 -7.17 -15.12
C LYS A 197 36.29 -7.32 -14.39
N ILE A 198 35.53 -6.23 -14.30
CA ILE A 198 34.18 -6.20 -13.72
C ILE A 198 33.17 -5.89 -14.82
N GLN A 199 32.14 -6.73 -14.91
CA GLN A 199 31.01 -6.50 -15.80
C GLN A 199 30.15 -5.36 -15.28
N LEU A 200 29.93 -4.32 -16.10
CA LEU A 200 28.98 -3.28 -15.75
C LEU A 200 27.55 -3.83 -15.71
N SER A 201 26.78 -3.30 -14.78
CA SER A 201 25.35 -3.47 -14.64
C SER A 201 24.80 -2.26 -13.87
N HIS A 202 23.48 -2.11 -13.80
CA HIS A 202 22.86 -1.08 -12.97
C HIS A 202 23.32 -1.15 -11.49
N GLY A 203 23.60 -2.36 -10.98
CA GLY A 203 24.06 -2.55 -9.60
C GLY A 203 25.55 -2.28 -9.39
N THR A 204 26.41 -2.65 -10.35
CA THR A 204 27.87 -2.42 -10.21
C THR A 204 28.28 -0.99 -10.55
N TYR A 205 27.48 -0.29 -11.37
CA TYR A 205 27.75 1.10 -11.75
C TYR A 205 27.85 2.03 -10.53
N GLY A 206 26.93 1.94 -9.58
CA GLY A 206 26.95 2.76 -8.36
C GLY A 206 28.25 2.58 -7.56
N LEU A 207 28.63 1.32 -7.30
CA LEU A 207 29.86 0.97 -6.59
C LEU A 207 31.12 1.49 -7.31
N LEU A 208 31.15 1.41 -8.64
CA LEU A 208 32.27 1.89 -9.45
C LEU A 208 32.34 3.42 -9.49
N MET A 209 31.21 4.11 -9.42
CA MET A 209 31.17 5.58 -9.39
C MET A 209 31.56 6.18 -8.03
N GLU A 210 31.46 5.41 -6.94
CA GLU A 210 31.96 5.81 -5.61
C GLU A 210 33.45 5.52 -5.41
N ASN A 211 34.04 4.77 -6.34
CA ASN A 211 35.44 4.37 -6.29
C ASN A 211 36.37 5.59 -6.21
N LYS A 212 37.41 5.58 -5.35
CA LYS A 212 38.30 6.75 -5.15
C LYS A 212 39.18 7.01 -6.36
N ASN A 213 39.55 5.98 -7.11
CA ASN A 213 40.36 6.12 -8.31
C ASN A 213 39.54 6.70 -9.48
N ARG A 214 39.89 7.92 -9.90
CA ARG A 214 39.20 8.63 -10.99
C ARG A 214 39.24 7.90 -12.33
N ARG A 215 40.22 7.01 -12.56
CA ARG A 215 40.27 6.17 -13.77
C ARG A 215 39.09 5.21 -13.83
N VAL A 216 38.72 4.59 -12.71
CA VAL A 216 37.63 3.60 -12.64
C VAL A 216 36.27 4.25 -12.88
N ARG A 217 36.12 5.53 -12.50
CA ARG A 217 34.90 6.33 -12.71
C ARG A 217 34.75 6.94 -14.11
N ARG A 218 35.80 6.91 -14.94
CA ARG A 218 35.82 7.52 -16.28
C ARG A 218 35.56 6.47 -17.35
#